data_AF-A0A970F5L8-F1
#
_entry.id   AF-A0A970F5L8-F1
#
_cell.length_a   1.000
_cell.length_b   1.000
_cell.length_c   1.000
_cell.angle_alpha   90.00
_cell.angle_beta   90.00
_cell.angle_gamma   90.00
#
_symmetry.space_group_name_H-M   'P 1'
#
loop_
_entity.id
_entity.type
_entity.pdbx_description
1 polymer ?
#
loop_
_entity_poly.entity_id
_entity_poly.type
_entity_poly.pdbx_seq_one_letter_code
_entity_poly.pdbx_strand_id
1 'polypeptide(L)'
;MLYGRDNDIARNYKTVDWLKAELLSSVAQIHRSLAGADDGPRVADMANVVIGCYLLAKHLGIGYAALDAQIDANIRENIQNGHEIEEWYGDFTSLAAHRKGRSV
;
A
#
# COMPACT_ATOMS: atom_id res chain seq x y z
N MET A 1 33.77 0.81 -15.57
CA MET A 1 32.66 1.49 -14.84
C MET A 1 31.28 0.85 -15.03
N LEU A 2 31.09 -0.14 -15.92
CA LEU A 2 29.78 -0.80 -16.14
C LEU A 2 29.36 -1.77 -15.01
N TYR A 3 30.33 -2.40 -14.34
CA TYR A 3 30.09 -3.44 -13.32
C TYR A 3 29.27 -2.97 -12.09
N GLY A 4 29.31 -1.68 -11.76
CA GLY A 4 28.52 -1.11 -10.67
C GLY A 4 27.03 -1.00 -11.02
N ARG A 5 26.69 -0.56 -12.24
CA ARG A 5 25.31 -0.44 -12.71
C ARG A 5 24.64 -1.81 -12.83
N ASP A 6 25.34 -2.82 -13.33
CA ASP A 6 24.77 -4.16 -13.48
C ASP A 6 24.48 -4.82 -12.11
N ASN A 7 25.32 -4.55 -11.10
CA ASN A 7 25.10 -5.01 -9.73
C ASN A 7 23.93 -4.30 -9.07
N ASP A 8 23.80 -2.97 -9.25
CA ASP A 8 22.69 -2.19 -8.72
C ASP A 8 21.34 -2.62 -9.34
N ILE A 9 21.32 -2.92 -10.65
CA ILE A 9 20.12 -3.45 -11.33
C ILE A 9 19.74 -4.83 -10.78
N ALA A 10 20.71 -5.74 -10.65
CA ALA A 10 20.47 -7.08 -10.11
C ALA A 10 19.98 -7.03 -8.65
N ARG A 11 20.53 -6.11 -7.84
CA ARG A 11 20.10 -5.89 -6.46
C ARG A 11 18.69 -5.30 -6.39
N ASN A 12 18.35 -4.37 -7.27
CA ASN A 12 17.01 -3.79 -7.35
C ASN A 12 15.97 -4.86 -7.71
N TYR A 13 16.26 -5.69 -8.71
CA TYR A 13 15.38 -6.80 -9.11
C TYR A 13 15.11 -7.77 -7.95
N LYS A 14 16.16 -8.22 -7.26
CA LYS A 14 16.03 -9.07 -6.05
C LYS A 14 15.20 -8.40 -4.95
N THR A 15 15.37 -7.09 -4.78
CA THR A 15 14.62 -6.33 -3.77
C THR A 15 13.13 -6.24 -4.13
N VAL A 16 12.81 -6.01 -5.42
CA VAL A 16 11.43 -6.02 -5.92
C VAL A 16 10.77 -7.38 -5.71
N ASP A 17 11.46 -8.48 -6.03
CA ASP A 17 10.93 -9.83 -5.82
C ASP A 17 10.70 -10.14 -4.34
N TRP A 18 11.63 -9.77 -3.48
CA TRP A 18 11.47 -9.92 -2.04
C TRP A 18 10.29 -9.10 -1.51
N LEU A 19 10.16 -7.82 -1.91
CA LEU A 19 9.04 -6.96 -1.48
C LEU A 19 7.67 -7.50 -1.89
N LYS A 20 7.56 -8.10 -3.09
CA LYS A 20 6.32 -8.77 -3.52
C LYS A 20 5.98 -9.96 -2.63
N ALA A 21 6.97 -10.76 -2.24
CA ALA A 21 6.78 -11.90 -1.35
C ALA A 21 6.36 -11.46 0.07
N GLU A 22 6.95 -10.37 0.58
CA GLU A 22 6.57 -9.77 1.87
C GLU A 22 5.14 -9.20 1.86
N LEU A 23 4.73 -8.55 0.77
CA LEU A 23 3.36 -8.08 0.60
C LEU A 23 2.36 -9.24 0.65
N LEU A 24 2.65 -10.32 -0.09
CA LEU A 24 1.81 -11.52 -0.07
C LEU A 24 1.77 -12.16 1.32
N SER A 25 2.90 -12.19 2.03
CA SER A 25 2.99 -12.73 3.39
C SER A 25 2.18 -11.91 4.39
N SER A 26 2.20 -10.57 4.27
CA SER A 26 1.41 -9.66 5.11
C SER A 26 -0.08 -9.86 4.88
N VAL A 27 -0.52 -10.00 3.62
CA VAL A 27 -1.92 -10.32 3.29
C VAL A 27 -2.32 -11.70 3.84
N ALA A 28 -1.44 -12.71 3.73
CA ALA A 28 -1.68 -14.03 4.30
C ALA A 28 -1.75 -14.03 5.84
N GLN A 29 -1.09 -13.09 6.52
CA GLN A 29 -1.21 -12.91 7.97
C GLN A 29 -2.57 -12.31 8.33
N ILE A 30 -3.03 -11.30 7.60
CA ILE A 30 -4.39 -10.72 7.76
C ILE A 30 -5.45 -11.82 7.61
N HIS A 31 -5.37 -12.66 6.57
CA HIS A 31 -6.31 -13.77 6.38
C HIS A 31 -6.31 -14.75 7.56
N ARG A 32 -5.13 -15.12 8.07
CA ARG A 32 -5.00 -16.03 9.21
C ARG A 32 -5.53 -15.41 10.50
N SER A 33 -5.29 -14.12 10.73
CA SER A 33 -5.76 -13.44 11.93
C SER A 33 -7.29 -13.35 11.96
N LEU A 34 -7.91 -13.13 10.80
CA LEU A 34 -9.37 -13.10 10.67
C LEU A 34 -10.02 -14.49 10.72
N ALA A 35 -9.28 -15.56 10.40
CA ALA A 35 -9.76 -16.94 10.51
C ALA A 35 -9.62 -17.51 11.94
N GLY A 36 -8.76 -16.93 12.77
CA GLY A 36 -8.60 -17.30 14.18
C GLY A 36 -9.68 -16.66 15.06
N ALA A 37 -10.11 -17.38 16.10
CA ALA A 37 -11.19 -16.93 16.99
C ALA A 37 -10.81 -15.80 17.97
N ASP A 38 -9.53 -15.50 18.18
CA ASP A 38 -9.10 -14.70 19.35
C ASP A 38 -8.51 -13.31 19.07
N ASP A 39 -7.93 -13.02 17.89
CA ASP A 39 -7.06 -11.82 17.76
C ASP A 39 -7.55 -10.72 16.80
N GLY A 40 -8.62 -10.93 16.03
CA GLY A 40 -9.13 -9.93 15.08
C GLY A 40 -8.10 -9.46 14.04
N PRO A 41 -8.38 -8.39 13.27
CA PRO A 41 -7.41 -7.79 12.37
C PRO A 41 -6.29 -7.09 13.15
N ARG A 42 -5.03 -7.47 12.90
CA ARG A 42 -3.87 -6.78 13.51
C ARG A 42 -3.53 -5.53 12.70
N VAL A 43 -3.57 -4.37 13.37
CA VAL A 43 -3.15 -3.08 12.77
C VAL A 43 -1.74 -3.15 12.20
N ALA A 44 -0.84 -3.91 12.84
CA ALA A 44 0.53 -4.10 12.37
C ALA A 44 0.60 -4.76 10.98
N ASP A 45 -0.25 -5.76 10.71
CA ASP A 45 -0.24 -6.47 9.43
C ASP A 45 -0.74 -5.55 8.31
N MET A 46 -1.76 -4.74 8.59
CA MET A 46 -2.25 -3.71 7.66
C MET A 46 -1.21 -2.62 7.41
N ALA A 47 -0.50 -2.16 8.45
CA ALA A 47 0.59 -1.21 8.31
C ALA A 47 1.73 -1.76 7.44
N ASN A 48 2.08 -3.04 7.59
CA ASN A 48 3.12 -3.69 6.79
C ASN A 48 2.74 -3.75 5.30
N VAL A 49 1.47 -3.99 4.96
CA VAL A 49 1.00 -3.90 3.57
C VAL A 49 1.21 -2.49 3.01
N VAL A 50 0.82 -1.45 3.76
CA VAL A 50 0.99 -0.06 3.32
C VAL A 50 2.47 0.30 3.12
N ILE A 51 3.33 -0.06 4.08
CA ILE A 51 4.78 0.16 3.99
C ILE A 51 5.35 -0.58 2.78
N GLY A 52 4.97 -1.84 2.57
CA GLY A 52 5.41 -2.65 1.43
C GLY A 52 5.06 -2.00 0.09
N CYS A 53 3.87 -1.42 -0.05
CA CYS A 53 3.45 -0.70 -1.25
C CYS A 53 4.35 0.52 -1.52
N TYR A 54 4.67 1.33 -0.51
CA TYR A 54 5.58 2.47 -0.68
C TYR A 54 6.99 2.04 -1.07
N LEU A 55 7.55 1.03 -0.39
CA LEU A 55 8.89 0.54 -0.70
C LEU A 55 8.96 -0.04 -2.11
N LEU A 56 7.96 -0.82 -2.50
CA LEU A 56 7.87 -1.38 -3.85
C LEU A 56 7.78 -0.28 -4.91
N ALA A 57 6.93 0.73 -4.70
CA ALA A 57 6.82 1.88 -5.59
C ALA A 57 8.18 2.58 -5.78
N LYS A 58 8.91 2.84 -4.69
CA LYS A 58 10.25 3.44 -4.75
C LYS A 58 11.23 2.60 -5.58
N HIS A 59 11.24 1.29 -5.41
CA HIS A 59 12.11 0.37 -6.16
C HIS A 59 11.72 0.20 -7.63
N LEU A 60 10.49 0.61 -7.99
CA LEU A 60 10.01 0.71 -9.37
C LEU A 60 10.21 2.12 -9.97
N GLY A 61 10.86 3.04 -9.24
CA GLY A 61 11.10 4.41 -9.71
C GLY A 61 9.94 5.38 -9.46
N ILE A 62 8.96 4.99 -8.65
CA ILE A 62 7.80 5.82 -8.28
C ILE A 62 8.09 6.46 -6.92
N GLY A 63 8.11 7.79 -6.86
CA GLY A 63 8.31 8.53 -5.62
C GLY A 63 7.10 8.42 -4.67
N TYR A 64 7.34 8.53 -3.36
CA TYR A 64 6.26 8.45 -2.35
C TYR A 64 5.16 9.48 -2.58
N ALA A 65 5.53 10.74 -2.89
CA ALA A 65 4.57 11.79 -3.20
C ALA A 65 3.72 11.48 -4.45
N ALA A 66 4.29 10.80 -5.45
CA ALA A 66 3.56 10.39 -6.65
C ALA A 66 2.53 9.30 -6.31
N LEU A 67 2.91 8.33 -5.46
CA LEU A 67 1.97 7.32 -4.97
C LEU A 67 0.86 7.96 -4.11
N ASP A 68 1.21 8.87 -3.21
CA ASP A 68 0.22 9.61 -2.40
C ASP A 68 -0.77 10.40 -3.25
N ALA A 69 -0.29 11.11 -4.27
CA ALA A 69 -1.14 11.85 -5.19
C ALA A 69 -2.10 10.93 -5.96
N GLN A 70 -1.61 9.75 -6.39
CA GLN A 70 -2.46 8.76 -7.05
C GLN A 70 -3.49 8.15 -6.10
N ILE A 71 -3.14 7.90 -4.84
CA ILE A 71 -4.09 7.44 -3.82
C ILE A 71 -5.20 8.48 -3.63
N ASP A 72 -4.85 9.75 -3.50
CA ASP A 72 -5.83 10.84 -3.36
C ASP A 72 -6.73 10.98 -4.60
N ALA A 73 -6.18 10.78 -5.80
CA ALA A 73 -6.95 10.77 -7.05
C ALA A 73 -7.96 9.61 -7.06
N ASN A 74 -7.52 8.39 -6.74
CA ASN A 74 -8.37 7.20 -6.70
C ASN A 74 -9.50 7.35 -5.66
N ILE A 75 -9.22 7.93 -4.49
CA ILE A 75 -10.24 8.18 -3.47
C ILE A 75 -11.32 9.12 -4.01
N ARG A 76 -10.93 10.22 -4.67
CA ARG A 76 -11.89 11.17 -5.26
C ARG A 76 -12.73 10.52 -6.36
N GLU A 77 -12.10 9.69 -7.20
CA GLU A 77 -12.80 8.94 -8.25
C GLU A 77 -13.84 7.99 -7.66
N ASN A 78 -13.49 7.22 -6.63
CA ASN A 78 -14.43 6.30 -5.99
C ASN A 78 -15.62 7.01 -5.31
N ILE A 79 -15.40 8.22 -4.77
CA ILE A 79 -16.49 9.07 -4.26
C ILE A 79 -17.40 9.53 -5.40
N GLN A 80 -16.82 10.03 -6.50
CA GLN A 80 -17.59 10.56 -7.63
C GLN A 80 -18.40 9.49 -8.35
N ASN A 81 -17.86 8.29 -8.43
CA ASN A 81 -18.48 7.17 -9.12
C ASN A 81 -19.50 6.41 -8.27
N GLY A 82 -19.70 6.79 -7.00
CA GLY A 82 -20.64 6.09 -6.12
C GLY A 82 -20.27 4.63 -5.91
N HIS A 83 -18.99 4.34 -5.61
CA HIS A 83 -18.58 2.96 -5.30
C HIS A 83 -19.46 2.38 -4.18
N GLU A 84 -19.84 1.10 -4.23
CA GLU A 84 -20.79 0.49 -3.27
C GLU A 84 -20.43 0.78 -1.80
N ILE A 85 -19.14 0.63 -1.46
CA ILE A 85 -18.60 0.96 -0.14
C ILE A 85 -18.84 2.43 0.26
N GLU A 86 -18.70 3.39 -0.66
CA GLU A 86 -19.03 4.80 -0.39
C GLU A 86 -20.53 4.97 -0.16
N GLU A 87 -21.38 4.39 -1.02
CA GLU A 87 -22.83 4.52 -0.88
C GLU A 87 -23.35 3.91 0.43
N TRP A 88 -22.73 2.81 0.88
CA TRP A 88 -23.15 2.10 2.10
C TRP A 88 -22.58 2.69 3.38
N TYR A 89 -21.32 3.14 3.36
CA TYR A 89 -20.58 3.48 4.59
C TYR A 89 -19.92 4.86 4.57
N GLY A 90 -19.76 5.49 3.41
CA GLY A 90 -19.04 6.75 3.29
C GLY A 90 -17.54 6.64 3.58
N ASP A 91 -16.95 5.45 3.38
CA ASP A 91 -15.57 5.16 3.78
C ASP A 91 -14.55 5.99 2.99
N PHE A 92 -14.79 6.24 1.70
CA PHE A 92 -13.86 7.05 0.90
C PHE A 92 -13.94 8.51 1.30
N THR A 93 -15.13 9.04 1.59
CA THR A 93 -15.29 10.39 2.16
C THR A 93 -14.57 10.51 3.51
N SER A 94 -14.74 9.54 4.41
CA SER A 94 -14.06 9.50 5.70
C SER A 94 -12.55 9.43 5.57
N LEU A 95 -12.05 8.59 4.65
CA LEU A 95 -10.63 8.46 4.35
C LEU A 95 -10.06 9.76 3.76
N ALA A 96 -10.78 10.42 2.86
CA ALA A 96 -10.37 11.71 2.29
C ALA A 96 -10.22 12.79 3.38
N ALA A 97 -11.14 12.83 4.35
CA ALA A 97 -11.07 13.75 5.48
C ALA A 97 -9.86 13.45 6.38
N HIS A 98 -9.63 12.18 6.73
CA HIS A 98 -8.45 11.76 7.50
C HIS A 98 -7.15 12.16 6.80
N ARG A 99 -7.05 11.94 5.49
CA ARG A 99 -5.83 12.24 4.72
C ARG A 99 -5.55 13.74 4.63
N LYS A 100 -6.57 14.59 4.47
CA LYS A 100 -6.42 16.07 4.48
C LYS A 100 -5.86 16.59 5.81
N GLY A 101 -6.23 15.98 6.94
CA GLY A 101 -5.74 16.34 8.27
C GLY A 101 -4.26 16.01 8.52
N ARG A 102 -3.60 15.28 7.62
CA ARG A 102 -2.18 14.88 7.75
C ARG A 102 -1.20 15.77 6.98
N SER A 103 -1.68 16.76 6.22
CA SER A 103 -0.81 17.74 5.57
C SER A 103 -0.26 18.70 6.63
N VAL A 104 0.93 18.40 7.14
CA VAL A 104 1.78 19.32 7.92
C VAL A 104 2.81 19.95 7.00
#